data_AF-A0A0C3BXC2-F1
#
_entry.id   AF-A0A0C3BXC2-F1
#
_cell.length_a   1.000
_cell.length_b   1.000
_cell.length_c   1.000
_cell.angle_alpha   90.00
_cell.angle_beta   90.00
_cell.angle_gamma   90.00
#
_symmetry.space_group_name_H-M   'P 1'
#
loop_
_entity.id
_entity.type
_entity.pdbx_description
1 polymer ?
#
loop_
_entity_poly.entity_id
_entity_poly.type
_entity_poly.pdbx_seq_one_letter_code
_entity_poly.pdbx_strand_id
1 'polypeptide(L)'
;MSSALEMAIDSHSTIFLSSSEAQDVVNALWNGELIQKNNDNNEIDYVSYDETREYGFYAHIDPSRISVPRYQNFFRIIVWLFFLVVYSQAVREPLERLEPGHSPLDEWELLLYVLAFSFAIEDLLKFYKLLKFVSWRAFSFWNLVSGMTDILLITAFAFRMGDLAQQNEDMNNLRLKSFQILSFVSPLIWMKLITVFDGYKYVGTMTICVARMLQESGIFFALLSVLGLGFAQGLYALDAADGETEHGSAIINVLVQALLQSPNYEKFATSPAGLTLYYFWNVVTAVILLNVLISLFSSAYSDVVDDAEAEYLAFFAGKTVGMIRAPDSYVYPAPFNLIELFFVAPFELIPKVSLSPETYNMLNRYVMSVIFFIPLCCIALYEVTLQSPKNNWLKNWLLNRDQADSSTDSEGAAFQNPEVDGEYGEISRTKFAELVKVFPNTHQSSEATVLKEIGELRSLVEMLVKRIEDLGAEVAGKGKA
;
A
#
# COMPACT_ATOMS: atom_id res chain seq x y z
N MET A 1 7.55 17.02 -17.30
CA MET A 1 7.53 15.87 -18.24
C MET A 1 7.37 14.62 -17.39
N SER A 2 6.44 13.72 -17.72
CA SER A 2 6.19 12.51 -16.93
C SER A 2 7.16 11.39 -17.32
N SER A 3 7.61 10.62 -16.34
CA SER A 3 8.41 9.41 -16.59
C SER A 3 7.62 8.39 -17.44
N ALA A 4 8.30 7.54 -18.20
CA ALA A 4 7.64 6.47 -18.97
C ALA A 4 6.81 5.55 -18.04
N LEU A 5 7.28 5.30 -16.82
CA LEU A 5 6.57 4.53 -15.80
C LEU A 5 5.30 5.25 -15.33
N GLU A 6 5.38 6.56 -15.07
CA GLU A 6 4.23 7.38 -14.70
C GLU A 6 3.20 7.45 -15.82
N MET A 7 3.66 7.58 -17.07
CA MET A 7 2.78 7.58 -18.24
C MET A 7 2.08 6.24 -18.42
N ALA A 8 2.77 5.11 -18.19
CA ALA A 8 2.18 3.77 -18.25
C ALA A 8 1.11 3.54 -17.17
N ILE A 9 1.31 4.10 -15.98
CA ILE A 9 0.32 4.08 -14.89
C ILE A 9 -0.88 4.96 -15.26
N ASP A 10 -0.62 6.18 -15.73
CA ASP A 10 -1.67 7.13 -16.12
C ASP A 10 -2.48 6.61 -17.31
N SER A 11 -1.88 5.86 -18.25
CA SER A 11 -2.56 5.18 -19.37
C SER A 11 -3.20 3.85 -19.00
N HIS A 12 -2.89 3.28 -17.83
CA HIS A 12 -3.32 1.94 -17.39
C HIS A 12 -2.88 0.83 -18.35
N SER A 13 -1.59 0.85 -18.70
CA SER A 13 -0.95 -0.14 -19.57
C SER A 13 -0.50 -1.36 -18.77
N THR A 14 -1.44 -2.24 -18.44
CA THR A 14 -1.25 -3.41 -17.56
C THR A 14 -0.17 -4.37 -18.06
N ILE A 15 -0.12 -4.64 -19.36
CA ILE A 15 0.89 -5.51 -20.00
C ILE A 15 2.30 -5.03 -19.68
N PHE A 16 2.57 -3.74 -19.89
CA PHE A 16 3.89 -3.15 -19.60
C PHE A 16 4.19 -3.18 -18.09
N LEU A 17 3.22 -2.78 -17.26
CA LEU A 17 3.39 -2.75 -15.81
C LEU A 17 3.56 -4.14 -15.20
N SER A 18 3.01 -5.19 -15.82
CA SER A 18 3.16 -6.58 -15.37
C SER A 18 4.47 -7.25 -15.82
N SER A 19 5.24 -6.62 -16.71
CA SER A 19 6.53 -7.16 -17.15
C SER A 19 7.52 -7.24 -15.98
N SER A 20 8.41 -8.23 -16.00
CA SER A 20 9.43 -8.42 -14.95
C SER A 20 10.31 -7.19 -14.79
N GLU A 21 10.81 -6.64 -15.89
CA GLU A 21 11.65 -5.43 -15.91
C GLU A 21 10.97 -4.22 -15.26
N ALA A 22 9.68 -4.00 -15.56
CA ALA A 22 8.94 -2.90 -14.94
C ALA A 22 8.72 -3.16 -13.44
N GLN A 23 8.45 -4.42 -13.05
CA GLN A 23 8.30 -4.81 -11.66
C GLN A 23 9.59 -4.72 -10.86
N ASP A 24 10.75 -5.01 -11.45
CA ASP A 24 12.05 -4.84 -10.80
C ASP A 24 12.34 -3.38 -10.49
N VAL A 25 12.06 -2.48 -11.44
CA VAL A 25 12.16 -1.03 -11.20
C VAL A 25 11.18 -0.59 -10.10
N VAL A 26 9.93 -1.08 -10.13
CA VAL A 26 8.94 -0.78 -9.09
C VAL A 26 9.38 -1.31 -7.72
N ASN A 27 9.96 -2.51 -7.65
CA ASN A 27 10.48 -3.11 -6.43
C ASN A 27 11.70 -2.33 -5.89
N ALA A 28 12.60 -1.87 -6.76
CA ALA A 28 13.72 -1.03 -6.39
C ALA A 28 13.26 0.33 -5.84
N LEU A 29 12.21 0.93 -6.44
CA LEU A 29 11.56 2.14 -5.92
C LEU A 29 10.86 1.88 -4.58
N TRP A 30 10.17 0.76 -4.44
CA TRP A 30 9.48 0.37 -3.21
C TRP A 30 10.46 0.18 -2.05
N ASN A 31 11.58 -0.50 -2.29
CA ASN A 31 12.64 -0.73 -1.30
C ASN A 31 13.47 0.52 -0.99
N GLY A 32 13.39 1.57 -1.83
CA GLY A 32 14.17 2.80 -1.65
C GLY A 32 15.63 2.68 -2.10
N GLU A 33 15.92 1.74 -3.01
CA GLU A 33 17.21 1.63 -3.71
C GLU A 33 17.33 2.71 -4.77
N LEU A 34 16.23 3.03 -5.45
CA LEU A 34 16.13 4.16 -6.37
C LEU A 34 15.41 5.32 -5.69
N ILE A 35 16.06 6.49 -5.65
CA ILE A 35 15.49 7.72 -5.11
C ILE A 35 15.27 8.72 -6.23
N GLN A 36 14.09 9.34 -6.22
CA GLN A 36 13.76 10.46 -7.09
C GLN A 36 14.48 11.72 -6.61
N LYS A 37 15.34 12.29 -7.45
CA LYS A 37 15.97 13.58 -7.26
C LYS A 37 15.39 14.56 -8.28
N ASN A 38 14.77 15.63 -7.79
CA ASN A 38 14.34 16.72 -8.66
C ASN A 38 15.54 17.65 -8.89
N ASN A 39 15.95 17.80 -10.15
CA ASN A 39 17.08 18.65 -10.53
C ASN A 39 16.62 20.12 -10.69
N ASP A 40 17.55 21.08 -10.74
CA ASP A 40 17.26 22.53 -10.77
C ASP A 40 16.36 22.95 -11.97
N ASN A 41 16.23 22.08 -12.98
CA ASN A 41 15.39 22.25 -14.17
C ASN A 41 13.95 21.67 -14.04
N ASN A 42 13.52 21.24 -12.85
CA ASN A 42 12.28 20.46 -12.65
C ASN A 42 12.25 19.13 -13.43
N GLU A 43 13.42 18.54 -13.67
CA GLU A 43 13.57 17.22 -14.28
C GLU A 43 13.70 16.16 -13.17
N ILE A 44 13.02 15.04 -13.37
CA ILE A 44 12.95 13.91 -12.44
C ILE A 44 14.05 12.93 -12.82
N ASP A 45 15.12 12.88 -12.00
CA ASP A 45 16.19 11.89 -12.13
C ASP A 45 16.02 10.80 -11.08
N TYR A 46 16.19 9.53 -11.47
CA TYR A 46 16.20 8.40 -10.54
C TYR A 46 17.65 7.98 -10.31
N VAL A 47 18.14 8.11 -9.08
CA VAL A 47 19.53 7.83 -8.71
C VAL A 47 19.58 6.69 -7.70
N SER A 48 20.55 5.79 -7.85
CA SER A 48 20.81 4.72 -6.89
C SER A 48 21.28 5.27 -5.55
N TYR A 49 20.71 4.78 -4.46
CA TYR A 49 21.03 5.24 -3.10
C TYR A 49 22.47 4.91 -2.70
N ASP A 50 22.96 3.71 -3.04
CA ASP A 50 24.26 3.19 -2.58
C ASP A 50 25.46 3.99 -3.08
N GLU A 51 25.34 4.67 -4.22
CA GLU A 51 26.43 5.48 -4.79
C GLU A 51 26.63 6.81 -4.04
N THR A 52 25.68 7.20 -3.18
CA THR A 52 25.64 8.56 -2.62
C THR A 52 26.19 8.70 -1.19
N ARG A 53 26.62 7.64 -0.50
CA ARG A 53 27.04 7.74 0.91
C ARG A 53 28.24 6.90 1.38
N GLU A 54 28.94 7.47 2.36
CA GLU A 54 29.96 6.83 3.17
C GLU A 54 29.37 5.87 4.23
N TYR A 55 30.08 4.77 4.49
CA TYR A 55 29.68 3.68 5.38
C TYR A 55 29.75 4.09 6.87
N GLY A 56 28.67 4.62 7.43
CA GLY A 56 28.55 4.90 8.87
C GLY A 56 27.12 4.80 9.41
N PHE A 57 26.94 4.30 10.63
CA PHE A 57 25.62 4.14 11.28
C PHE A 57 24.85 5.47 11.38
N TYR A 58 25.54 6.56 11.77
CA TYR A 58 24.93 7.89 11.82
C TYR A 58 24.60 8.45 10.43
N ALA A 59 25.28 8.00 9.39
CA ALA A 59 24.96 8.34 8.02
C ALA A 59 23.72 7.58 7.49
N HIS A 60 23.16 6.61 8.22
CA HIS A 60 21.88 5.96 7.86
C HIS A 60 20.67 6.65 8.52
N ILE A 61 20.89 7.55 9.49
CA ILE A 61 19.82 8.34 10.11
C ILE A 61 19.56 9.57 9.25
N ASP A 62 18.93 9.37 8.09
CA ASP A 62 18.44 10.47 7.25
C ASP A 62 16.91 10.57 7.32
N PRO A 63 16.35 11.75 7.61
CA PRO A 63 14.92 11.97 7.47
C PRO A 63 14.38 11.66 6.07
N SER A 64 15.21 11.74 5.02
CA SER A 64 14.82 11.37 3.66
C SER A 64 14.42 9.90 3.51
N ARG A 65 14.80 9.01 4.42
CA ARG A 65 14.39 7.60 4.36
C ARG A 65 12.91 7.39 4.70
N ILE A 66 12.26 8.32 5.39
CA ILE A 66 10.84 8.19 5.70
C ILE A 66 9.95 8.32 4.46
N SER A 67 10.43 8.99 3.40
CA SER A 67 9.69 9.13 2.14
C SER A 67 9.78 7.88 1.25
N VAL A 68 10.58 6.88 1.64
CA VAL A 68 10.61 5.59 0.94
C VAL A 68 9.24 4.90 1.10
N PRO A 69 8.59 4.45 0.00
CA PRO A 69 7.24 3.91 0.03
C PRO A 69 7.04 2.76 1.03
N ARG A 70 8.00 1.83 1.10
CA ARG A 70 7.93 0.68 2.02
C ARG A 70 7.84 1.10 3.48
N TYR A 71 8.70 2.01 3.93
CA TYR A 71 8.72 2.47 5.32
C TYR A 71 7.52 3.35 5.62
N GLN A 72 7.14 4.23 4.69
CA GLN A 72 5.94 5.03 4.79
C GLN A 72 4.69 4.16 4.93
N ASN A 73 4.54 3.12 4.09
CA ASN A 73 3.41 2.21 4.14
C ASN A 73 3.37 1.43 5.46
N PHE A 74 4.51 0.89 5.90
CA PHE A 74 4.60 0.17 7.18
C PHE A 74 4.25 1.07 8.37
N PHE A 75 4.76 2.30 8.40
CA PHE A 75 4.43 3.28 9.43
C PHE A 75 2.93 3.60 9.45
N ARG A 76 2.32 3.82 8.28
CA ARG A 76 0.88 4.05 8.15
C ARG A 76 0.05 2.87 8.67
N ILE A 77 0.48 1.64 8.41
CA ILE A 77 -0.16 0.44 8.95
C ILE A 77 -0.09 0.44 10.49
N ILE A 78 1.07 0.73 11.08
CA ILE A 78 1.22 0.78 12.54
C ILE A 78 0.31 1.84 13.15
N VAL A 79 0.31 3.05 12.59
CA VAL A 79 -0.55 4.15 13.07
C VAL A 79 -2.02 3.77 12.93
N TRP A 80 -2.42 3.14 11.82
CA TRP A 80 -3.79 2.73 11.60
C TRP A 80 -4.22 1.61 12.57
N LEU A 81 -3.33 0.65 12.89
CA LEU A 81 -3.59 -0.36 13.93
C LEU A 81 -3.72 0.29 15.31
N PHE A 82 -2.88 1.27 15.62
CA PHE A 82 -3.00 2.06 16.84
C PHE A 82 -4.34 2.80 16.90
N PHE A 83 -4.78 3.42 15.81
CA PHE A 83 -6.09 4.03 15.70
C PHE A 83 -7.23 3.03 15.94
N LEU A 84 -7.14 1.80 15.42
CA LEU A 84 -8.12 0.75 15.67
C LEU A 84 -8.20 0.37 17.16
N VAL A 85 -7.06 0.31 17.86
CA VAL A 85 -7.03 0.11 19.32
C VAL A 85 -7.70 1.27 20.05
N VAL A 86 -7.32 2.51 19.74
CA VAL A 86 -7.90 3.72 20.35
C VAL A 86 -9.42 3.77 20.11
N TYR A 87 -9.87 3.51 18.88
CA TYR A 87 -11.28 3.43 18.53
C TYR A 87 -12.00 2.34 19.32
N SER A 88 -11.41 1.15 19.45
CA SER A 88 -12.01 0.04 20.20
C SER A 88 -12.14 0.36 21.69
N GLN A 89 -11.19 1.08 22.29
CA GLN A 89 -11.31 1.53 23.68
C GLN A 89 -12.37 2.63 23.83
N ALA A 90 -12.32 3.65 22.96
CA ALA A 90 -13.28 4.75 22.96
C ALA A 90 -14.73 4.31 22.76
N VAL A 91 -14.99 3.23 22.02
CA VAL A 91 -16.33 2.66 21.81
C VAL A 91 -16.79 1.77 22.98
N ARG A 92 -15.87 1.18 23.76
CA ARG A 92 -16.22 0.33 24.91
C ARG A 92 -16.64 1.13 26.13
N GLU A 93 -15.97 2.24 26.38
CA GLU A 93 -16.12 3.04 27.60
C GLU A 93 -17.52 3.65 27.87
N PRO A 94 -18.36 3.97 26.86
CA PRO A 94 -19.73 4.42 27.10
C PRO A 94 -20.61 3.41 27.85
N LEU A 95 -20.29 2.11 27.78
CA LEU A 95 -20.98 1.06 28.54
C LEU A 95 -20.66 1.14 30.04
N GLU A 96 -19.50 1.67 30.42
CA GLU A 96 -19.05 1.79 31.82
C GLU A 96 -19.52 3.11 32.47
N ARG A 97 -19.89 4.12 31.66
CA ARG A 97 -20.32 5.47 32.11
C ARG A 97 -21.81 5.61 32.48
N LEU A 98 -22.51 4.52 32.75
CA LEU A 98 -23.83 4.58 33.42
C LEU A 98 -23.72 5.01 34.89
N GLU A 99 -22.49 5.19 35.42
CA GLU A 99 -22.24 5.68 36.78
C GLU A 99 -22.18 7.22 36.86
N PRO A 100 -22.94 7.86 37.76
CA PRO A 100 -23.03 9.31 37.87
C PRO A 100 -21.80 9.89 38.60
N GLY A 101 -20.82 10.41 37.85
CA GLY A 101 -19.69 11.15 38.44
C GLY A 101 -18.43 11.34 37.60
N HIS A 102 -18.37 10.81 36.37
CA HIS A 102 -17.16 10.90 35.53
C HIS A 102 -17.10 12.17 34.64
N SER A 103 -15.87 12.60 34.37
CA SER A 103 -15.52 13.76 33.53
C SER A 103 -16.27 13.78 32.19
N PRO A 104 -16.69 14.96 31.68
CA PRO A 104 -17.46 15.06 30.44
C PRO A 104 -16.70 14.61 29.19
N LEU A 105 -15.36 14.64 29.22
CA LEU A 105 -14.48 14.26 28.11
C LEU A 105 -13.48 13.19 28.57
N ASP A 106 -13.39 12.12 27.79
CA ASP A 106 -12.41 11.08 28.01
C ASP A 106 -11.06 11.33 27.32
N GLU A 107 -9.99 10.78 27.87
CA GLU A 107 -8.67 10.78 27.24
C GLU A 107 -8.66 9.99 25.92
N TRP A 108 -9.27 8.79 25.87
CA TRP A 108 -9.35 7.98 24.65
C TRP A 108 -10.25 8.60 23.60
N GLU A 109 -11.36 9.21 24.02
CA GLU A 109 -12.26 9.94 23.12
C GLU A 109 -11.55 11.16 22.51
N LEU A 110 -10.80 11.93 23.31
CA LEU A 110 -9.99 13.04 22.82
C LEU A 110 -8.93 12.56 21.83
N LEU A 111 -8.19 11.50 22.17
CA LEU A 111 -7.19 10.91 21.29
C LEU A 111 -7.81 10.41 19.98
N LEU A 112 -8.98 9.75 20.05
CA LEU A 112 -9.70 9.30 18.87
C LEU A 112 -10.02 10.46 17.93
N TYR A 113 -10.57 11.55 18.45
CA TYR A 113 -10.95 12.70 17.62
C TYR A 113 -9.74 13.46 17.06
N VAL A 114 -8.64 13.55 17.81
CA VAL A 114 -7.38 14.13 17.30
C VAL A 114 -6.82 13.29 16.15
N LEU A 115 -6.79 11.96 16.30
CA LEU A 115 -6.37 11.05 15.23
C LEU A 115 -7.32 11.09 14.03
N ALA A 116 -8.63 11.09 14.26
CA ALA A 116 -9.63 11.19 13.20
C ALA A 116 -9.51 12.50 12.43
N PHE A 117 -9.28 13.62 13.12
CA PHE A 117 -9.07 14.91 12.49
C PHE A 117 -7.81 14.95 11.63
N SER A 118 -6.73 14.34 12.13
CA SER A 118 -5.50 14.17 11.37
C SER A 118 -5.72 13.36 10.09
N PHE A 119 -6.39 12.20 10.16
CA PHE A 119 -6.70 11.38 9.00
C PHE A 119 -7.61 12.12 8.01
N ALA A 120 -8.63 12.82 8.50
CA ALA A 120 -9.54 13.59 7.66
C ALA A 120 -8.82 14.71 6.89
N ILE A 121 -7.86 15.40 7.51
CA ILE A 121 -7.03 16.39 6.80
C ILE A 121 -6.17 15.71 5.73
N GLU A 122 -5.54 14.59 6.05
CA GLU A 122 -4.70 13.87 5.10
C GLU A 122 -5.50 13.42 3.87
N ASP A 123 -6.67 12.83 4.09
CA ASP A 123 -7.55 12.34 3.03
C ASP A 123 -8.21 13.49 2.27
N LEU A 124 -8.50 14.63 2.91
CA LEU A 124 -8.94 15.86 2.24
C LEU A 124 -7.85 16.43 1.31
N LEU A 125 -6.60 16.47 1.76
CA LEU A 125 -5.47 16.94 0.94
C LEU A 125 -5.22 16.00 -0.24
N LYS A 126 -5.27 14.69 -0.03
CA LYS A 126 -5.22 13.71 -1.12
C LYS A 126 -6.36 13.91 -2.10
N PHE A 127 -7.58 14.07 -1.61
CA PHE A 127 -8.76 14.30 -2.45
C PHE A 127 -8.64 15.59 -3.25
N TYR A 128 -8.13 16.68 -2.65
CA TYR A 128 -7.87 17.93 -3.34
C TYR A 128 -6.79 17.78 -4.43
N LYS A 129 -5.67 17.09 -4.13
CA LYS A 129 -4.61 16.80 -5.10
C LYS A 129 -5.15 15.95 -6.26
N LEU A 130 -5.94 14.92 -5.97
CA LEU A 130 -6.59 14.10 -6.98
C LEU A 130 -7.52 14.96 -7.85
N LEU A 131 -8.42 15.74 -7.26
CA LEU A 131 -9.37 16.58 -8.00
C LEU A 131 -8.67 17.62 -8.90
N LYS A 132 -7.54 18.17 -8.46
CA LYS A 132 -6.80 19.23 -9.17
C LYS A 132 -5.88 18.69 -10.27
N PHE A 133 -5.20 17.57 -10.04
CA PHE A 133 -4.12 17.09 -10.91
C PHE A 133 -4.45 15.81 -11.68
N VAL A 134 -5.40 14.98 -11.22
CA VAL A 134 -5.62 13.62 -11.75
C VAL A 134 -7.08 13.43 -12.14
N SER A 135 -7.30 13.02 -13.39
CA SER A 135 -8.62 12.79 -13.98
C SER A 135 -9.49 11.83 -13.14
N TRP A 136 -10.82 11.87 -13.32
CA TRP A 136 -11.86 11.11 -12.58
C TRP A 136 -11.58 9.60 -12.41
N ARG A 137 -10.69 9.03 -13.23
CA ARG A 137 -10.27 7.62 -13.21
C ARG A 137 -9.45 7.22 -11.97
N ALA A 138 -8.88 8.15 -11.22
CA ALA A 138 -8.09 7.85 -10.02
C ALA A 138 -8.91 7.69 -8.73
N PHE A 139 -10.24 7.75 -8.82
CA PHE A 139 -11.10 7.54 -7.66
C PHE A 139 -11.19 6.04 -7.33
N SER A 140 -10.42 5.60 -6.34
CA SER A 140 -10.45 4.21 -5.85
C SER A 140 -11.62 3.96 -4.91
N PHE A 141 -12.18 2.75 -4.93
CA PHE A 141 -13.21 2.29 -3.98
C PHE A 141 -12.83 2.60 -2.52
N TRP A 142 -11.57 2.39 -2.16
CA TRP A 142 -11.08 2.63 -0.80
C TRP A 142 -11.08 4.11 -0.42
N ASN A 143 -10.93 5.02 -1.39
CA ASN A 143 -11.03 6.46 -1.13
C ASN A 143 -12.47 6.85 -0.79
N LEU A 144 -13.48 6.20 -1.39
CA LEU A 144 -14.88 6.39 -1.03
C LEU A 144 -15.16 5.90 0.39
N VAL A 145 -14.66 4.71 0.74
CA VAL A 145 -14.79 4.16 2.10
C VAL A 145 -14.11 5.07 3.11
N SER A 146 -12.92 5.60 2.81
CA SER A 146 -12.26 6.63 3.63
C SER A 146 -13.13 7.86 3.82
N GLY A 147 -13.59 8.49 2.74
CA GLY A 147 -14.41 9.69 2.82
C GLY A 147 -15.70 9.48 3.60
N MET A 148 -16.37 8.33 3.43
CA MET A 148 -17.55 7.97 4.22
C MET A 148 -17.22 7.82 5.71
N THR A 149 -16.11 7.16 6.03
CA THR A 149 -15.63 7.01 7.41
C THR A 149 -15.37 8.38 8.05
N ASP A 150 -14.68 9.26 7.33
CA ASP A 150 -14.33 10.61 7.81
C ASP A 150 -15.56 11.49 8.01
N ILE A 151 -16.51 11.47 7.07
CA ILE A 151 -17.78 12.20 7.18
C ILE A 151 -18.56 11.75 8.43
N LEU A 152 -18.64 10.44 8.68
CA LEU A 152 -19.32 9.90 9.86
C LEU A 152 -18.58 10.29 11.15
N LEU A 153 -17.25 10.24 11.19
CA LEU A 153 -16.45 10.66 12.35
C LEU A 153 -16.58 12.15 12.64
N ILE A 154 -16.54 13.00 11.62
CA ILE A 154 -16.76 14.46 11.74
C ILE A 154 -18.18 14.74 12.23
N THR A 155 -19.16 14.01 11.71
CA THR A 155 -20.57 14.16 12.15
C THR A 155 -20.73 13.74 13.62
N ALA A 156 -20.15 12.61 14.03
CA ALA A 156 -20.15 12.17 15.42
C ALA A 156 -19.49 13.20 16.35
N PHE A 157 -18.36 13.77 15.93
CA PHE A 157 -17.67 14.85 16.63
C PHE A 157 -18.54 16.12 16.74
N ALA A 158 -19.22 16.52 15.67
CA ALA A 158 -20.10 17.69 15.67
C ALA A 158 -21.27 17.52 16.66
N PHE A 159 -21.91 16.35 16.68
CA PHE A 159 -22.93 16.04 17.70
C PHE A 159 -22.36 16.05 19.11
N ARG A 160 -21.11 15.60 19.29
CA ARG A 160 -20.44 15.60 20.60
C ARG A 160 -20.11 17.01 21.09
N MET A 161 -19.67 17.90 20.19
CA MET A 161 -19.47 19.31 20.52
C MET A 161 -20.80 20.01 20.84
N GLY A 162 -21.88 19.63 20.13
CA GLY A 162 -23.24 20.10 20.42
C GLY A 162 -23.75 19.67 21.80
N ASP A 163 -23.46 18.44 22.20
CA ASP A 163 -23.78 17.90 23.54
C ASP A 163 -23.08 18.71 24.65
N LEU A 164 -21.78 18.99 24.51
CA LEU A 164 -21.02 19.78 25.49
C LEU A 164 -21.48 21.25 25.58
N ALA A 165 -22.03 21.79 24.50
CA ALA A 165 -22.53 23.16 24.47
C ALA A 165 -23.92 23.32 25.11
N GLN A 166 -24.70 22.25 25.26
CA GLN A 166 -26.03 22.28 25.88
C GLN A 166 -25.97 21.85 27.35
N GLN A 167 -26.35 22.76 28.26
CA GLN A 167 -26.43 22.50 29.72
C GLN A 167 -27.81 22.01 30.22
N ASN A 168 -28.78 21.75 29.32
CA ASN A 168 -30.16 21.40 29.68
C ASN A 168 -30.46 19.89 29.53
N GLU A 169 -31.51 19.40 30.20
CA GLU A 169 -31.89 17.98 30.35
C GLU A 169 -32.03 17.12 29.06
N ASP A 170 -31.94 17.71 27.85
CA ASP A 170 -31.88 16.99 26.56
C ASP A 170 -30.50 16.33 26.26
N MET A 171 -29.53 16.46 27.17
CA MET A 171 -28.15 15.92 27.06
C MET A 171 -28.08 14.44 26.63
N ASN A 172 -29.04 13.60 27.03
CA ASN A 172 -28.99 12.18 26.67
C ASN A 172 -29.20 11.93 25.17
N ASN A 173 -29.97 12.74 24.45
CA ASN A 173 -30.34 12.42 23.07
C ASN A 173 -29.21 12.71 22.06
N LEU A 174 -28.50 13.85 22.21
CA LEU A 174 -27.36 14.16 21.34
C LEU A 174 -26.19 13.22 21.57
N ARG A 175 -25.92 12.88 22.84
CA ARG A 175 -24.91 11.89 23.22
C ARG A 175 -25.21 10.52 22.61
N LEU A 176 -26.44 10.02 22.75
CA LEU A 176 -26.85 8.75 22.15
C LEU A 176 -26.69 8.75 20.62
N LYS A 177 -27.08 9.84 19.95
CA LYS A 177 -26.91 9.97 18.50
C LYS A 177 -25.44 9.96 18.06
N SER A 178 -24.56 10.66 18.79
CA SER A 178 -23.12 10.62 18.51
C SER A 178 -22.58 9.18 18.59
N PHE A 179 -22.95 8.42 19.63
CA PHE A 179 -22.54 7.03 19.78
C PHE A 179 -23.15 6.08 18.73
N GLN A 180 -24.40 6.28 18.35
CA GLN A 180 -25.02 5.52 17.25
C GLN A 180 -24.25 5.75 15.95
N ILE A 181 -23.92 7.00 15.63
CA ILE A 181 -23.10 7.33 14.45
C ILE A 181 -21.73 6.68 14.55
N LEU A 182 -21.06 6.77 15.71
CA LEU A 182 -19.77 6.13 15.93
C LEU A 182 -19.83 4.60 15.77
N SER A 183 -20.95 3.97 16.13
CA SER A 183 -21.19 2.54 15.95
C SER A 183 -21.31 2.16 14.47
N PHE A 184 -21.93 3.00 13.64
CA PHE A 184 -21.98 2.81 12.19
C PHE A 184 -20.62 2.95 11.51
N VAL A 185 -19.65 3.61 12.15
CA VAL A 185 -18.27 3.69 11.64
C VAL A 185 -17.53 2.35 11.78
N SER A 186 -17.89 1.53 12.78
CA SER A 186 -17.14 0.31 13.13
C SER A 186 -16.94 -0.66 11.95
N PRO A 187 -18.00 -1.05 11.21
CA PRO A 187 -17.83 -1.98 10.10
C PRO A 187 -16.93 -1.43 8.98
N LEU A 188 -16.94 -0.10 8.75
CA LEU A 188 -16.12 0.54 7.72
C LEU A 188 -14.63 0.53 8.10
N ILE A 189 -14.31 0.78 9.37
CA ILE A 189 -12.93 0.67 9.88
C ILE A 189 -12.45 -0.78 9.78
N TRP A 190 -13.26 -1.75 10.20
CA TRP A 190 -12.87 -3.17 10.09
C TRP A 190 -12.72 -3.62 8.64
N MET A 191 -13.55 -3.13 7.73
CA MET A 191 -13.40 -3.40 6.29
C MET A 191 -12.07 -2.87 5.74
N LYS A 192 -11.62 -1.69 6.20
CA LYS A 192 -10.30 -1.13 5.85
C LYS A 192 -9.13 -2.01 6.29
N LEU A 193 -9.30 -2.95 7.23
CA LEU A 193 -8.23 -3.91 7.59
C LEU A 193 -7.74 -4.69 6.37
N ILE A 194 -8.61 -4.94 5.38
CA ILE A 194 -8.24 -5.65 4.15
C ILE A 194 -7.14 -4.90 3.39
N THR A 195 -7.13 -3.55 3.43
CA THR A 195 -6.09 -2.75 2.74
C THR A 195 -4.73 -2.84 3.41
N VAL A 196 -4.64 -3.29 4.66
CA VAL A 196 -3.34 -3.57 5.31
C VAL A 196 -2.65 -4.76 4.65
N PHE A 197 -3.42 -5.73 4.16
CA PHE A 197 -2.91 -6.94 3.53
C PHE A 197 -2.79 -6.82 2.01
N ASP A 198 -3.15 -5.67 1.42
CA ASP A 198 -3.07 -5.45 -0.02
C ASP A 198 -1.63 -5.55 -0.57
N GLY A 199 -0.61 -5.37 0.27
CA GLY A 199 0.80 -5.50 -0.13
C GLY A 199 1.26 -6.94 -0.30
N TYR A 200 0.46 -7.92 0.14
CA TYR A 200 0.73 -9.33 -0.08
C TYR A 200 0.09 -9.78 -1.39
N LYS A 201 0.91 -10.25 -2.34
CA LYS A 201 0.49 -10.66 -3.69
C LYS A 201 -0.80 -11.49 -3.71
N TYR A 202 -0.88 -12.52 -2.87
CA TYR A 202 -2.06 -13.40 -2.81
C TYR A 202 -3.34 -12.65 -2.37
N VAL A 203 -3.27 -11.91 -1.27
CA VAL A 203 -4.45 -11.20 -0.71
C VAL A 203 -4.84 -10.01 -1.59
N GLY A 204 -3.86 -9.29 -2.13
CA GLY A 204 -4.08 -8.20 -3.07
C GLY A 204 -4.76 -8.66 -4.35
N THR A 205 -4.28 -9.75 -4.96
CA THR A 205 -4.90 -10.35 -6.16
C THR A 205 -6.34 -10.76 -5.89
N MET A 206 -6.61 -11.43 -4.77
CA MET A 206 -7.98 -11.83 -4.40
C MET A 206 -8.90 -10.62 -4.16
N THR A 207 -8.40 -9.56 -3.54
CA THR A 207 -9.16 -8.32 -3.30
C THR A 207 -9.54 -7.65 -4.62
N ILE A 208 -8.61 -7.58 -5.57
CA ILE A 208 -8.85 -7.01 -6.90
C ILE A 208 -9.83 -7.87 -7.70
N CYS A 209 -9.68 -9.20 -7.64
CA CYS A 209 -10.60 -10.14 -8.26
C CYS A 209 -12.04 -9.92 -7.76
N VAL A 210 -12.25 -9.88 -6.44
CA VAL A 210 -13.58 -9.61 -5.84
C VAL A 210 -14.13 -8.25 -6.28
N ALA A 211 -13.31 -7.20 -6.30
CA ALA A 211 -13.75 -5.88 -6.74
C ALA A 211 -14.18 -5.86 -8.21
N ARG A 212 -13.44 -6.53 -9.09
CA ARG A 212 -13.79 -6.66 -10.51
C ARG A 212 -15.05 -7.49 -10.74
N MET A 213 -15.20 -8.61 -10.04
CA MET A 213 -16.44 -9.42 -10.09
C MET A 213 -17.67 -8.59 -9.69
N LEU A 214 -17.53 -7.73 -8.67
CA LEU A 214 -18.60 -6.82 -8.25
C LEU A 214 -18.91 -5.76 -9.32
N GLN A 215 -17.89 -5.28 -10.04
CA GLN A 215 -18.06 -4.33 -11.13
C GLN A 215 -18.74 -4.96 -12.34
N GLU A 216 -18.37 -6.19 -12.73
CA GLU A 216 -19.01 -6.92 -13.82
C GLU A 216 -20.48 -7.27 -13.51
N SER A 217 -20.76 -7.63 -12.27
CA SER A 217 -22.13 -7.85 -11.78
C SER A 217 -22.92 -6.55 -11.50
N GLY A 218 -22.33 -5.37 -11.74
CA GLY A 218 -22.97 -4.08 -11.46
C GLY A 218 -24.31 -3.87 -12.18
N ILE A 219 -24.43 -4.36 -13.42
CA ILE A 219 -25.69 -4.29 -14.20
C ILE A 219 -26.81 -5.06 -13.49
N PHE A 220 -26.48 -6.19 -12.86
CA PHE A 220 -27.45 -6.98 -12.11
C PHE A 220 -27.98 -6.22 -10.88
N PHE A 221 -27.11 -5.53 -10.14
CA PHE A 221 -27.54 -4.69 -9.00
C PHE A 221 -28.42 -3.52 -9.44
N ALA A 222 -28.17 -2.94 -10.62
CA ALA A 222 -29.04 -1.93 -11.21
C ALA A 222 -30.43 -2.51 -11.56
N LEU A 223 -30.48 -3.69 -12.18
CA LEU A 223 -31.74 -4.39 -12.48
C LEU A 223 -32.51 -4.75 -11.20
N LEU A 224 -31.83 -5.29 -10.17
CA LEU A 224 -32.40 -5.59 -8.85
C LEU A 224 -33.00 -4.33 -8.21
N SER A 225 -32.32 -3.19 -8.33
CA SER A 225 -32.79 -1.92 -7.78
C SER A 225 -34.06 -1.42 -8.49
N VAL A 226 -34.10 -1.45 -9.82
CA VAL A 226 -35.29 -1.05 -10.61
C VAL A 226 -36.49 -1.95 -10.29
N LEU A 227 -36.25 -3.26 -10.20
CA LEU A 227 -37.29 -4.22 -9.85
C LEU A 227 -37.78 -4.00 -8.41
N GLY A 228 -36.86 -3.81 -7.46
CA GLY A 228 -37.17 -3.49 -6.06
C GLY A 228 -38.00 -2.22 -5.92
N LEU A 229 -37.70 -1.17 -6.70
CA LEU A 229 -38.52 0.05 -6.74
C LEU A 229 -39.93 -0.23 -7.29
N GLY A 230 -40.08 -1.07 -8.32
CA GLY A 230 -41.38 -1.46 -8.85
C GLY A 230 -42.24 -2.22 -7.83
N PHE A 231 -41.66 -3.17 -7.11
CA PHE A 231 -42.37 -3.89 -6.03
C PHE A 231 -42.64 -2.99 -4.82
N ALA A 232 -41.72 -2.09 -4.46
CA ALA A 232 -41.92 -1.09 -3.41
C ALA A 232 -43.08 -0.16 -3.74
N GLN A 233 -43.15 0.35 -4.96
CA GLN A 233 -44.26 1.17 -5.42
C GLN A 233 -45.58 0.40 -5.40
N GLY A 234 -45.58 -0.86 -5.85
CA GLY A 234 -46.78 -1.71 -5.87
C GLY A 234 -47.33 -2.00 -4.46
N LEU A 235 -46.45 -2.36 -3.52
CA LEU A 235 -46.85 -2.59 -2.13
C LEU A 235 -47.29 -1.29 -1.44
N TYR A 236 -46.60 -0.18 -1.69
CA TYR A 236 -47.00 1.13 -1.16
C TYR A 236 -48.38 1.57 -1.65
N ALA A 237 -48.68 1.36 -2.94
CA ALA A 237 -49.99 1.69 -3.49
C ALA A 237 -51.10 0.83 -2.89
N LEU A 238 -50.80 -0.43 -2.55
CA LEU A 238 -51.76 -1.36 -1.98
C LEU A 238 -52.02 -1.08 -0.48
N ASP A 239 -50.97 -0.79 0.28
CA ASP A 239 -51.06 -0.35 1.68
C ASP A 239 -51.89 0.94 1.80
N ALA A 240 -51.64 1.90 0.90
CA ALA A 240 -52.43 3.12 0.80
C ALA A 240 -53.90 2.88 0.41
N ALA A 241 -54.20 1.83 -0.37
CA ALA A 241 -55.56 1.48 -0.76
C ALA A 241 -56.33 0.77 0.38
N ASP A 242 -55.62 0.00 1.21
CA ASP A 242 -56.18 -0.67 2.38
C ASP A 242 -56.42 0.30 3.57
N GLY A 243 -56.00 1.57 3.44
CA GLY A 243 -56.26 2.64 4.40
C GLY A 243 -55.25 2.71 5.55
N GLU A 244 -54.26 1.83 5.55
CA GLU A 244 -53.12 1.84 6.47
C GLU A 244 -52.06 2.77 5.86
N THR A 245 -52.05 4.05 6.23
CA THR A 245 -50.97 4.94 5.81
C THR A 245 -49.79 4.78 6.76
N GLU A 246 -49.12 3.63 6.71
CA GLU A 246 -47.82 3.48 7.34
C GLU A 246 -46.77 4.39 6.65
N HIS A 247 -45.70 4.71 7.40
CA HIS A 247 -44.57 5.41 6.83
C HIS A 247 -43.89 4.49 5.79
N GLY A 248 -43.63 4.98 4.57
CA GLY A 248 -43.02 4.19 3.49
C GLY A 248 -41.69 3.51 3.84
N SER A 249 -41.01 3.96 4.91
CA SER A 249 -39.84 3.29 5.49
C SER A 249 -40.12 1.86 5.96
N ALA A 250 -41.34 1.58 6.44
CA ALA A 250 -41.72 0.26 6.94
C ALA A 250 -41.85 -0.75 5.79
N ILE A 251 -42.32 -0.33 4.61
CA ILE A 251 -42.41 -1.18 3.40
C ILE A 251 -41.01 -1.49 2.87
N ILE A 252 -40.15 -0.48 2.81
CA ILE A 252 -38.74 -0.65 2.40
C ILE A 252 -38.05 -1.64 3.35
N ASN A 253 -38.27 -1.53 4.66
CA ASN A 253 -37.68 -2.45 5.64
C ASN A 253 -38.09 -3.91 5.38
N VAL A 254 -39.37 -4.17 5.13
CA VAL A 254 -39.88 -5.53 4.85
C VAL A 254 -39.40 -6.08 3.51
N LEU A 255 -39.19 -5.23 2.51
CA LEU A 255 -38.59 -5.62 1.24
C LEU A 255 -37.11 -5.99 1.38
N VAL A 256 -36.35 -5.21 2.16
CA VAL A 256 -34.95 -5.50 2.48
C VAL A 256 -34.84 -6.79 3.29
N GLN A 257 -35.72 -7.01 4.27
CA GLN A 257 -35.76 -8.26 5.03
C GLN A 257 -36.01 -9.48 4.14
N ALA A 258 -36.93 -9.39 3.18
CA ALA A 258 -37.16 -10.44 2.18
C ALA A 258 -35.93 -10.68 1.29
N LEU A 259 -35.27 -9.62 0.83
CA LEU A 259 -34.03 -9.73 0.05
C LEU A 259 -32.94 -10.48 0.84
N LEU A 260 -32.84 -10.23 2.15
CA LEU A 260 -31.90 -10.88 3.07
C LEU A 260 -32.35 -12.28 3.54
N GLN A 261 -33.33 -12.90 2.87
CA GLN A 261 -33.84 -14.26 3.19
C GLN A 261 -34.52 -14.38 4.55
N SER A 262 -35.05 -13.28 5.11
CA SER A 262 -35.86 -13.28 6.32
C SER A 262 -37.20 -12.57 6.10
N PRO A 263 -38.05 -13.03 5.16
CA PRO A 263 -39.32 -12.37 4.85
C PRO A 263 -40.31 -12.42 6.02
N ASN A 264 -40.93 -11.27 6.29
CA ASN A 264 -42.02 -11.16 7.27
C ASN A 264 -43.38 -11.20 6.55
N TYR A 265 -44.01 -12.37 6.53
CA TYR A 265 -45.32 -12.57 5.89
C TYR A 265 -46.50 -12.02 6.69
N GLU A 266 -46.33 -11.80 8.01
CA GLU A 266 -47.42 -11.35 8.88
C GLU A 266 -47.90 -9.94 8.49
N LYS A 267 -46.98 -9.09 8.02
CA LYS A 267 -47.28 -7.71 7.67
C LYS A 267 -48.35 -7.57 6.57
N PHE A 268 -48.35 -8.45 5.58
CA PHE A 268 -49.30 -8.41 4.47
C PHE A 268 -50.41 -9.46 4.58
N ALA A 269 -50.58 -10.11 5.74
CA ALA A 269 -51.57 -11.17 5.94
C ALA A 269 -53.02 -10.67 5.85
N THR A 270 -53.27 -9.41 6.17
CA THR A 270 -54.60 -8.80 6.19
C THR A 270 -55.20 -8.60 4.79
N SER A 271 -54.33 -8.43 3.77
CA SER A 271 -54.73 -8.14 2.39
C SER A 271 -54.28 -9.26 1.45
N PRO A 272 -55.21 -10.06 0.89
CA PRO A 272 -54.86 -11.16 -0.01
C PRO A 272 -54.04 -10.73 -1.23
N ALA A 273 -54.29 -9.51 -1.73
CA ALA A 273 -53.56 -8.96 -2.87
C ALA A 273 -52.12 -8.56 -2.51
N GLY A 274 -51.91 -7.98 -1.32
CA GLY A 274 -50.58 -7.63 -0.82
C GLY A 274 -49.72 -8.85 -0.53
N LEU A 275 -50.31 -9.87 0.11
CA LEU A 275 -49.66 -11.15 0.34
C LEU A 275 -49.20 -11.80 -0.98
N THR A 276 -50.06 -11.78 -2.00
CA THR A 276 -49.75 -12.35 -3.32
C THR A 276 -48.59 -11.60 -3.97
N LEU A 277 -48.61 -10.27 -3.99
CA LEU A 277 -47.53 -9.46 -4.55
C LEU A 277 -46.21 -9.69 -3.79
N TYR A 278 -46.27 -9.86 -2.47
CA TYR A 278 -45.10 -10.16 -1.64
C TYR A 278 -44.55 -11.57 -1.87
N TYR A 279 -45.39 -12.57 -2.17
CA TYR A 279 -44.91 -13.88 -2.62
C TYR A 279 -44.18 -13.79 -3.95
N PHE A 280 -44.69 -13.01 -4.91
CA PHE A 280 -43.98 -12.77 -6.17
C PHE A 280 -42.62 -12.11 -5.93
N TRP A 281 -42.54 -11.10 -5.06
CA TRP A 281 -41.27 -10.49 -4.67
C TRP A 281 -40.28 -11.53 -4.13
N ASN A 282 -40.73 -12.42 -3.23
CA ASN A 282 -39.89 -13.45 -2.65
C ASN A 282 -39.43 -14.49 -3.68
N VAL A 283 -40.30 -14.96 -4.58
CA VAL A 283 -39.91 -15.89 -5.64
C VAL A 283 -38.88 -15.24 -6.56
N VAL A 284 -39.13 -14.00 -6.97
CA VAL A 284 -38.23 -13.27 -7.86
C VAL A 284 -36.88 -13.02 -7.20
N THR A 285 -36.84 -12.58 -5.94
CA THR A 285 -35.57 -12.29 -5.26
C THR A 285 -34.84 -13.54 -4.78
N ALA A 286 -35.49 -14.37 -3.97
CA ALA A 286 -34.88 -15.52 -3.32
C ALA A 286 -34.58 -16.67 -4.29
N VAL A 287 -35.50 -16.95 -5.22
CA VAL A 287 -35.37 -18.11 -6.11
C VAL A 287 -34.70 -17.75 -7.42
N ILE A 288 -35.08 -16.64 -8.06
CA ILE A 288 -34.54 -16.29 -9.37
C ILE A 288 -33.25 -15.49 -9.23
N LEU A 289 -33.31 -14.31 -8.60
CA LEU A 289 -32.22 -13.36 -8.61
C LEU A 289 -30.99 -13.85 -7.84
N LEU A 290 -31.14 -14.47 -6.66
CA LEU A 290 -29.98 -15.00 -5.93
C LEU A 290 -29.26 -16.12 -6.69
N ASN A 291 -29.99 -17.03 -7.33
CA ASN A 291 -29.38 -18.10 -8.13
C ASN A 291 -28.67 -17.54 -9.37
N VAL A 292 -29.27 -16.55 -10.03
CA VAL A 292 -28.62 -15.83 -11.14
C VAL A 292 -27.38 -15.09 -10.64
N LEU A 293 -27.43 -14.45 -9.48
CA LEU A 293 -26.29 -13.74 -8.88
C LEU A 293 -25.11 -14.69 -8.61
N ILE A 294 -25.37 -15.87 -8.04
CA ILE A 294 -24.34 -16.89 -7.81
C ILE A 294 -23.73 -17.34 -9.14
N SER A 295 -24.56 -17.58 -10.15
CA SER A 295 -24.10 -17.97 -11.49
C SER A 295 -23.25 -16.88 -12.14
N LEU A 296 -23.66 -15.61 -12.04
CA LEU A 296 -22.93 -14.47 -12.60
C LEU A 296 -21.60 -14.28 -11.89
N PHE A 297 -21.55 -14.39 -10.56
CA PHE A 297 -20.29 -14.34 -9.82
C PHE A 297 -19.35 -15.48 -10.20
N SER A 298 -19.86 -16.70 -10.41
CA SER A 298 -19.01 -17.82 -10.84
C SER A 298 -18.43 -17.62 -12.25
N SER A 299 -19.21 -17.05 -13.17
CA SER A 299 -18.73 -16.71 -14.52
C SER A 299 -17.69 -15.59 -14.46
N ALA A 300 -18.03 -14.48 -13.79
CA ALA A 300 -17.15 -13.32 -13.62
C ALA A 300 -15.82 -13.70 -12.95
N TYR A 301 -15.85 -14.60 -11.95
CA TYR A 301 -14.62 -15.08 -11.33
C TYR A 301 -13.70 -15.78 -12.35
N SER A 302 -14.27 -16.64 -13.19
CA SER A 302 -13.51 -17.40 -14.19
C SER A 302 -12.93 -16.48 -15.27
N ASP A 303 -13.65 -15.42 -15.62
CA ASP A 303 -13.22 -14.46 -16.63
C ASP A 303 -12.14 -13.49 -16.09
N VAL A 304 -12.15 -13.19 -14.79
CA VAL A 304 -11.27 -12.18 -14.17
C VAL A 304 -10.00 -12.77 -13.56
N VAL A 305 -10.02 -14.02 -13.11
CA VAL A 305 -8.92 -14.60 -12.31
C VAL A 305 -7.58 -14.64 -13.06
N ASP A 306 -7.60 -14.87 -14.37
CA ASP A 306 -6.41 -14.97 -15.20
C ASP A 306 -5.68 -13.62 -15.34
N ASP A 307 -6.43 -12.52 -15.44
CA ASP A 307 -5.88 -11.16 -15.53
C ASP A 307 -5.60 -10.52 -14.16
N ALA A 308 -6.15 -11.07 -13.07
CA ALA A 308 -6.10 -10.46 -11.75
C ALA A 308 -4.68 -10.25 -11.22
N GLU A 309 -3.74 -11.13 -11.59
CA GLU A 309 -2.34 -10.99 -11.21
C GLU A 309 -1.68 -9.79 -11.90
N ALA A 310 -1.86 -9.63 -13.21
CA ALA A 310 -1.33 -8.50 -13.95
C ALA A 310 -1.90 -7.17 -13.44
N GLU A 311 -3.18 -7.17 -13.07
CA GLU A 311 -3.84 -6.03 -12.43
C GLU A 311 -3.30 -5.72 -11.04
N TYR A 312 -3.00 -6.75 -10.26
CA TYR A 312 -2.34 -6.57 -8.97
C TYR A 312 -0.98 -5.90 -9.13
N LEU A 313 -0.17 -6.34 -10.10
CA LEU A 313 1.14 -5.75 -10.38
C LEU A 313 1.02 -4.28 -10.84
N ALA A 314 0.02 -3.97 -11.69
CA ALA A 314 -0.29 -2.60 -12.10
C ALA A 314 -0.78 -1.73 -10.93
N PHE A 315 -1.63 -2.27 -10.06
CA PHE A 315 -2.08 -1.61 -8.84
C PHE A 315 -0.92 -1.33 -7.89
N PHE A 316 -0.03 -2.31 -7.69
CA PHE A 316 1.15 -2.17 -6.84
C PHE A 316 2.13 -1.12 -7.38
N ALA A 317 2.36 -1.09 -8.69
CA ALA A 317 3.14 -0.04 -9.36
C ALA A 317 2.51 1.34 -9.16
N GLY A 318 1.18 1.45 -9.36
CA GLY A 318 0.42 2.67 -9.12
C GLY A 318 0.49 3.14 -7.67
N LYS A 319 0.40 2.23 -6.70
CA LYS A 319 0.54 2.50 -5.26
C LYS A 319 1.94 3.02 -4.93
N THR A 320 2.98 2.37 -5.45
CA THR A 320 4.38 2.74 -5.21
C THR A 320 4.70 4.13 -5.76
N VAL A 321 4.40 4.37 -7.04
CA VAL A 321 4.64 5.66 -7.68
C VAL A 321 3.75 6.74 -7.08
N GLY A 322 2.50 6.43 -6.70
CA GLY A 322 1.60 7.38 -6.02
C GLY A 322 2.14 7.88 -4.68
N MET A 323 2.96 7.09 -3.98
CA MET A 323 3.64 7.52 -2.75
C MET A 323 4.84 8.42 -3.02
N ILE A 324 5.48 8.30 -4.19
CA ILE A 324 6.69 9.06 -4.56
C ILE A 324 6.34 10.35 -5.33
N ARG A 325 5.27 10.34 -6.15
CA ARG A 325 4.89 11.41 -7.09
C ARG A 325 4.51 12.73 -6.42
N ALA A 326 4.25 12.76 -5.12
CA ALA A 326 3.90 14.01 -4.45
C ALA A 326 5.12 14.95 -4.43
N PRO A 327 4.99 16.22 -4.89
CA PRO A 327 6.10 17.17 -4.96
C PRO A 327 6.58 17.67 -3.59
N ASP A 328 6.03 17.13 -2.50
CA ASP A 328 6.40 17.52 -1.15
C ASP A 328 7.72 16.83 -0.82
N SER A 329 8.79 17.61 -0.73
CA SER A 329 10.11 17.10 -0.35
C SER A 329 10.13 16.47 1.05
N TYR A 330 9.09 16.74 1.84
CA TYR A 330 8.92 16.30 3.22
C TYR A 330 7.53 15.74 3.41
N VAL A 331 7.45 14.45 3.75
CA VAL A 331 6.18 13.75 3.93
C VAL A 331 5.95 13.53 5.42
N TYR A 332 4.89 14.11 5.96
CA TYR A 332 4.42 13.84 7.32
C TYR A 332 3.19 12.93 7.27
N PRO A 333 3.32 11.62 7.55
CA PRO A 333 2.16 10.75 7.67
C PRO A 333 1.31 11.16 8.88
N ALA A 334 -0.01 10.98 8.81
CA ALA A 334 -0.86 11.05 10.01
C ALA A 334 -0.30 10.13 11.13
N PRO A 335 -0.34 10.55 12.42
CA PRO A 335 -0.95 11.76 12.96
C PRO A 335 -0.09 13.03 12.91
N PHE A 336 1.16 12.91 12.45
CA PHE A 336 2.17 13.96 12.55
C PHE A 336 1.97 15.08 11.50
N ASN A 337 1.10 14.88 10.52
CA ASN A 337 0.65 15.92 9.59
C ASN A 337 0.05 17.16 10.30
N LEU A 338 -0.55 16.99 11.49
CA LEU A 338 -1.03 18.13 12.28
C LEU A 338 0.12 19.01 12.74
N ILE A 339 1.28 18.42 13.06
CA ILE A 339 2.46 19.17 13.46
C ILE A 339 2.99 19.98 12.29
N GLU A 340 3.02 19.40 11.08
CA GLU A 340 3.34 20.15 9.87
C GLU A 340 2.36 21.31 9.66
N LEU A 341 1.05 21.07 9.74
CA LEU A 341 0.03 22.08 9.53
C LEU A 341 0.10 23.23 10.54
N PHE A 342 0.37 22.96 11.82
CA PHE A 342 0.38 23.98 12.88
C PHE A 342 1.75 24.62 13.11
N PHE A 343 2.86 23.91 12.87
CA PHE A 343 4.20 24.40 13.17
C PHE A 343 5.05 24.68 11.94
N VAL A 344 4.76 24.12 10.76
CA VAL A 344 5.61 24.28 9.56
C VAL A 344 4.91 25.15 8.51
N ALA A 345 3.64 24.84 8.19
CA ALA A 345 2.86 25.58 7.19
C ALA A 345 2.65 27.09 7.47
N PRO A 346 2.53 27.58 8.72
CA PRO A 346 2.41 29.02 8.97
C PRO A 346 3.65 29.81 8.55
N PHE A 347 4.82 29.18 8.55
CA PHE A 347 6.08 29.80 8.12
C PHE A 347 6.24 29.86 6.60
N GLU A 348 5.44 29.09 5.85
CA GLU A 348 5.37 29.14 4.39
C GLU A 348 4.35 30.21 3.93
N LEU A 349 3.19 30.28 4.59
CA LEU A 349 2.02 31.01 4.09
C LEU A 349 1.91 32.46 4.59
N ILE A 350 2.55 32.81 5.71
CA ILE A 350 2.47 34.17 6.30
C ILE A 350 3.54 35.08 5.66
N PRO A 351 3.19 36.07 4.82
CA PRO A 351 4.16 36.88 4.05
C PRO A 351 5.09 37.75 4.92
N LYS A 352 4.79 37.90 6.21
CA LYS A 352 5.61 38.67 7.18
C LYS A 352 6.67 37.83 7.89
N VAL A 353 6.60 36.50 7.80
CA VAL A 353 7.48 35.54 8.50
C VAL A 353 8.04 34.49 7.52
N SER A 354 7.95 34.74 6.20
CA SER A 354 8.48 33.83 5.20
C SER A 354 9.99 33.67 5.36
N LEU A 355 10.42 32.47 5.77
CA LEU A 355 11.83 32.12 5.89
C LEU A 355 12.45 31.92 4.50
N SER A 356 13.78 32.09 4.42
CA SER A 356 14.56 31.62 3.27
C SER A 356 14.32 30.12 3.03
N PRO A 357 14.25 29.66 1.77
CA PRO A 357 14.05 28.24 1.44
C PRO A 357 15.07 27.32 2.10
N GLU A 358 16.31 27.78 2.31
CA GLU A 358 17.36 27.01 2.99
C GLU A 358 17.07 26.81 4.49
N THR A 359 16.58 27.87 5.16
CA THR A 359 16.25 27.80 6.59
C THR A 359 14.98 27.00 6.84
N TYR A 360 14.01 27.07 5.91
CA TYR A 360 12.82 26.22 5.93
C TYR A 360 13.18 24.74 5.82
N ASN A 361 14.04 24.38 4.87
CA ASN A 361 14.52 23.01 4.69
C ASN A 361 15.30 22.51 5.91
N MET A 362 16.14 23.36 6.51
CA MET A 362 16.88 23.01 7.73
C MET A 362 15.95 22.80 8.93
N LEU A 363 14.96 23.66 9.12
CA LEU A 363 13.95 23.52 10.18
C LEU A 363 13.14 22.24 10.00
N ASN A 364 12.64 21.99 8.79
CA ASN A 364 11.83 20.81 8.48
C ASN A 364 12.63 19.51 8.70
N ARG A 365 13.89 19.48 8.26
CA ARG A 365 14.80 18.34 8.50
C ARG A 365 15.09 18.12 9.99
N TYR A 366 15.21 19.19 10.78
CA TYR A 366 15.38 19.08 12.23
C TYR A 366 14.10 18.54 12.89
N VAL A 367 12.94 19.10 12.56
CA VAL A 367 11.64 18.68 13.10
C VAL A 367 11.37 17.21 12.80
N MET A 368 11.59 16.77 11.55
CA MET A 368 11.46 15.35 11.20
C MET A 368 12.48 14.46 11.89
N SER A 369 13.75 14.88 12.01
CA SER A 369 14.76 14.10 12.76
C SER A 369 14.34 13.86 14.21
N VAL A 370 13.74 14.87 14.85
CA VAL A 370 13.30 14.79 16.25
C VAL A 370 12.04 13.94 16.39
N ILE A 371 11.02 14.17 15.57
CA ILE A 371 9.73 13.46 15.63
C ILE A 371 9.92 11.98 15.26
N PHE A 372 10.62 11.73 14.16
CA PHE A 372 10.79 10.40 13.61
C PHE A 372 12.07 9.71 14.09
N PHE A 373 12.70 10.19 15.17
CA PHE A 373 13.92 9.59 15.69
C PHE A 373 13.77 8.09 15.94
N ILE A 374 12.70 7.68 16.64
CA ILE A 374 12.45 6.26 16.97
C ILE A 374 12.24 5.42 15.70
N PRO A 375 11.30 5.76 14.78
CA PRO A 375 11.17 5.07 13.50
C PRO A 375 12.45 5.03 12.68
N LEU A 376 13.19 6.14 12.58
CA LEU A 376 14.43 6.23 11.81
C LEU A 376 15.53 5.35 12.41
N CYS A 377 15.63 5.26 13.73
CA CYS A 377 16.54 4.32 14.38
C CYS A 377 16.16 2.86 14.08
N CYS A 378 14.87 2.52 14.09
CA CYS A 378 14.43 1.18 13.71
C CYS A 378 14.76 0.87 12.24
N ILE A 379 14.56 1.83 11.34
CA ILE A 379 14.90 1.70 9.91
C ILE A 379 16.41 1.54 9.73
N ALA A 380 17.22 2.39 10.36
CA ALA A 380 18.67 2.30 10.28
C ALA A 380 19.20 0.97 10.83
N LEU A 381 18.62 0.45 11.92
CA LEU A 381 18.94 -0.89 12.43
C LEU A 381 18.54 -1.99 11.44
N TYR A 382 17.36 -1.86 10.82
CA TYR A 382 16.89 -2.80 9.81
C TYR A 382 17.80 -2.82 8.56
N GLU A 383 18.18 -1.66 8.02
CA GLU A 383 19.10 -1.55 6.88
C GLU A 383 20.49 -2.09 7.23
N VAL A 384 21.05 -1.73 8.39
CA VAL A 384 22.35 -2.24 8.81
C VAL A 384 22.35 -3.75 9.07
N THR A 385 21.23 -4.33 9.47
CA THR A 385 21.13 -5.78 9.72
C THR A 385 20.80 -6.58 8.46
N LEU A 386 19.93 -6.10 7.56
CA LEU A 386 19.56 -6.85 6.35
C LEU A 386 20.36 -6.49 5.10
N GLN A 387 20.76 -5.22 4.93
CA GLN A 387 21.53 -4.72 3.78
C GLN A 387 23.04 -4.62 4.08
N SER A 388 23.51 -5.14 5.21
CA SER A 388 24.96 -5.23 5.44
C SER A 388 25.61 -6.01 4.28
N PRO A 389 26.64 -5.48 3.61
CA PRO A 389 27.35 -6.21 2.54
C PRO A 389 27.93 -7.56 3.03
N LYS A 390 28.11 -7.73 4.35
CA LYS A 390 28.46 -9.02 4.97
C LYS A 390 27.35 -10.07 4.88
N ASN A 391 26.08 -9.66 4.91
CA ASN A 391 24.93 -10.55 4.79
C ASN A 391 24.62 -10.88 3.33
N ASN A 392 24.97 -10.02 2.36
CA ASN A 392 24.96 -10.42 0.94
C ASN A 392 25.96 -11.54 0.67
N TRP A 393 27.15 -11.51 1.28
CA TRP A 393 28.09 -12.63 1.21
C TRP A 393 27.51 -13.90 1.84
N LEU A 394 26.93 -13.82 3.04
CA LEU A 394 26.36 -14.99 3.72
C LEU A 394 25.12 -15.54 3.01
N LYS A 395 24.29 -14.69 2.44
CA LYS A 395 23.10 -15.05 1.66
C LYS A 395 23.50 -15.71 0.33
N ASN A 396 24.48 -15.16 -0.38
CA ASN A 396 25.06 -15.78 -1.58
C ASN A 396 25.85 -17.07 -1.29
N TRP A 397 26.40 -17.19 -0.08
CA TRP A 397 27.13 -18.39 0.38
C TRP A 397 26.20 -19.50 0.88
N LEU A 398 25.10 -19.15 1.57
CA LEU A 398 24.06 -20.08 2.00
C LEU A 398 23.20 -20.55 0.82
N LEU A 399 22.97 -19.69 -0.18
CA LEU A 399 22.37 -20.03 -1.49
C LEU A 399 23.37 -20.75 -2.41
N ASN A 400 24.07 -21.75 -1.89
CA ASN A 400 24.99 -22.58 -2.67
C ASN A 400 24.22 -23.27 -3.83
N ARG A 401 24.50 -22.81 -5.06
CA ARG A 401 24.47 -23.40 -6.43
C ARG A 401 23.48 -24.48 -6.88
N ASP A 402 22.75 -25.17 -6.00
CA ASP A 402 21.87 -26.29 -6.36
C ASP A 402 20.37 -26.01 -6.05
N GLN A 403 20.04 -24.84 -5.51
CA GLN A 403 18.65 -24.41 -5.22
C GLN A 403 18.29 -23.05 -5.85
N ALA A 404 19.01 -22.66 -6.91
CA ALA A 404 18.74 -21.44 -7.67
C ALA A 404 17.68 -21.61 -8.78
N ASP A 405 16.91 -22.71 -8.76
CA ASP A 405 15.88 -23.01 -9.77
C ASP A 405 14.45 -22.60 -9.34
N SER A 406 14.24 -22.04 -8.13
CA SER A 406 12.87 -21.79 -7.64
C SER A 406 12.60 -20.46 -6.93
N SER A 407 13.50 -19.49 -6.92
CA SER A 407 13.16 -18.15 -6.41
C SER A 407 13.95 -17.04 -7.10
N THR A 408 13.26 -16.36 -8.01
CA THR A 408 13.39 -14.94 -8.39
C THR A 408 14.69 -14.40 -8.98
N ASP A 409 15.79 -15.16 -9.06
CA ASP A 409 17.04 -14.72 -9.71
C ASP A 409 17.32 -15.43 -11.06
N SER A 410 16.39 -16.26 -11.55
CA SER A 410 16.56 -17.02 -12.81
C SER A 410 16.51 -16.16 -14.08
N GLU A 411 16.23 -14.85 -13.99
CA GLU A 411 16.24 -13.98 -15.19
C GLU A 411 17.67 -13.65 -15.65
N GLY A 412 18.65 -13.56 -14.74
CA GLY A 412 20.04 -13.29 -15.12
C GLY A 412 20.68 -14.40 -15.95
N ALA A 413 20.26 -15.67 -15.79
CA ALA A 413 20.83 -16.79 -16.52
C ALA A 413 20.32 -16.90 -17.96
N ALA A 414 19.06 -16.52 -18.21
CA ALA A 414 18.43 -16.55 -19.54
C ALA A 414 19.02 -15.50 -20.49
N PHE A 415 19.44 -14.33 -19.97
CA PHE A 415 20.10 -13.28 -20.76
C PHE A 415 21.60 -13.49 -20.98
N GLN A 416 22.25 -14.34 -20.18
CA GLN A 416 23.70 -14.55 -20.28
C GLN A 416 24.12 -15.29 -21.55
N ASN A 417 23.31 -16.25 -22.02
CA ASN A 417 23.51 -16.92 -23.31
C ASN A 417 22.15 -17.31 -23.92
N PRO A 418 21.42 -16.37 -24.54
CA PRO A 418 20.11 -16.68 -25.11
C PRO A 418 20.26 -17.63 -26.30
N GLU A 419 19.60 -18.79 -26.24
CA GLU A 419 19.47 -19.71 -27.38
C GLU A 419 18.33 -19.21 -28.28
N VAL A 420 18.62 -18.97 -29.57
CA VAL A 420 17.64 -18.46 -30.54
C VAL A 420 17.40 -19.51 -31.61
N ASP A 421 16.19 -20.06 -31.68
CA ASP A 421 15.77 -21.07 -32.65
C ASP A 421 15.31 -20.45 -34.00
N GLY A 422 16.12 -19.56 -34.57
CA GLY A 422 15.79 -18.81 -35.78
C GLY A 422 16.79 -18.99 -36.93
N GLU A 423 16.29 -18.98 -38.17
CA GLU A 423 17.03 -19.13 -39.44
C GLU A 423 18.13 -18.06 -39.69
N TYR A 424 18.31 -17.09 -38.79
CA TYR A 424 19.19 -15.92 -38.93
C TYR A 424 20.47 -15.94 -38.07
N GLY A 425 20.78 -17.05 -37.39
CA GLY A 425 22.08 -17.29 -36.74
C GLY A 425 22.20 -16.88 -35.25
N GLU A 426 23.29 -17.33 -34.61
CA GLU A 426 23.58 -17.13 -33.18
C GLU A 426 24.05 -15.69 -32.86
N ILE A 427 23.51 -15.08 -31.80
CA ILE A 427 23.79 -13.69 -31.38
C ILE A 427 25.23 -13.52 -30.84
N SER A 428 25.78 -14.53 -30.16
CA SER A 428 27.16 -14.52 -29.64
C SER A 428 27.82 -15.89 -29.78
N ARG A 429 29.03 -15.92 -30.34
CA ARG A 429 29.85 -17.16 -30.47
C ARG A 429 30.62 -17.51 -29.20
N THR A 430 30.76 -16.57 -28.27
CA THR A 430 31.53 -16.73 -27.04
C THR A 430 30.61 -16.67 -25.83
N LYS A 431 30.74 -17.65 -24.94
CA LYS A 431 29.94 -17.72 -23.72
C LYS A 431 30.29 -16.56 -22.80
N PHE A 432 29.28 -15.99 -22.13
CA PHE A 432 29.47 -14.87 -21.20
C PHE A 432 30.58 -15.12 -20.14
N ALA A 433 30.67 -16.35 -19.65
CA ALA A 433 31.70 -16.76 -18.67
C ALA A 433 33.15 -16.64 -19.17
N GLU A 434 33.39 -16.65 -20.49
CA GLU A 434 34.73 -16.45 -21.07
C GLU A 434 35.07 -14.96 -21.21
N LEU A 435 34.07 -14.12 -21.52
CA LEU A 435 34.24 -12.68 -21.61
C LEU A 435 34.60 -12.07 -20.25
N VAL A 436 33.95 -12.53 -19.17
CA VAL A 436 34.19 -12.04 -17.80
C VAL A 436 35.61 -12.30 -17.32
N LYS A 437 36.29 -13.37 -17.80
CA LYS A 437 37.67 -13.68 -17.41
C LYS A 437 38.70 -12.67 -17.93
N VAL A 438 38.37 -11.90 -18.96
CA VAL A 438 39.26 -10.90 -19.56
C VAL A 438 39.23 -9.59 -18.76
N PHE A 439 38.15 -9.34 -18.01
CA PHE A 439 38.01 -8.15 -17.19
C PHE A 439 38.65 -8.36 -15.80
N PRO A 440 39.29 -7.33 -15.22
CA PRO A 440 39.78 -7.40 -13.86
C PRO A 440 38.61 -7.60 -12.89
N ASN A 441 38.72 -8.59 -11.99
CA ASN A 441 37.72 -8.88 -10.98
C ASN A 441 37.62 -7.71 -9.98
N THR A 442 36.65 -6.82 -10.18
CA THR A 442 36.36 -5.67 -9.31
C THR A 442 35.79 -6.07 -7.94
N HIS A 443 35.43 -7.34 -7.75
CA HIS A 443 34.87 -7.87 -6.51
C HIS A 443 35.92 -8.41 -5.52
N GLN A 444 37.20 -8.46 -5.89
CA GLN A 444 38.27 -8.88 -4.98
C GLN A 444 38.91 -7.63 -4.34
N SER A 445 38.95 -7.58 -3.00
CA SER A 445 39.71 -6.57 -2.27
C SER A 445 41.15 -6.54 -2.80
N SER A 446 41.71 -5.34 -3.00
CA SER A 446 43.07 -5.16 -3.52
C SER A 446 44.11 -5.97 -2.73
N GLU A 447 43.90 -6.17 -1.43
CA GLU A 447 44.75 -7.02 -0.59
C GLU A 447 44.74 -8.50 -0.99
N ALA A 448 43.59 -9.04 -1.38
CA ALA A 448 43.48 -10.45 -1.77
C ALA A 448 44.18 -10.72 -3.12
N THR A 449 44.09 -9.76 -4.05
CA THR A 449 44.81 -9.80 -5.33
C THR A 449 46.31 -9.72 -5.11
N VAL A 450 46.77 -8.81 -4.24
CA VAL A 450 48.19 -8.68 -3.89
C VAL A 450 48.72 -9.95 -3.22
N LEU A 451 47.98 -10.56 -2.29
CA LEU A 451 48.39 -11.82 -1.67
C LEU A 451 48.49 -12.98 -2.67
N LYS A 452 47.59 -13.02 -3.66
CA LYS A 452 47.64 -14.01 -4.73
C LYS A 452 48.86 -13.80 -5.63
N GLU A 453 49.13 -12.58 -6.05
CA GLU A 453 50.32 -12.24 -6.85
C GLU A 453 51.63 -12.52 -6.09
N ILE A 454 51.67 -12.24 -4.78
CA ILE A 454 52.80 -12.60 -3.92
C ILE A 454 52.98 -14.13 -3.84
N GLY A 455 51.88 -14.89 -3.77
CA GLY A 455 51.91 -16.35 -3.83
C GLY A 455 52.45 -16.89 -5.14
N GLU A 456 52.01 -16.33 -6.27
CA GLU A 456 52.50 -16.67 -7.61
C GLU A 456 53.98 -16.31 -7.79
N LEU A 457 54.41 -15.12 -7.34
CA LEU A 457 55.83 -14.70 -7.31
C LEU A 457 56.69 -15.66 -6.47
N ARG A 458 56.20 -16.09 -5.30
CA ARG A 458 56.92 -17.05 -4.46
C ARG A 458 57.13 -18.38 -5.19
N SER A 459 56.11 -18.89 -5.89
CA SER A 459 56.23 -20.12 -6.65
C SER A 459 57.22 -20.02 -7.82
N LEU A 460 57.28 -18.86 -8.49
CA LEU A 460 58.24 -18.58 -9.56
C LEU A 460 59.68 -18.53 -9.04
N VAL A 461 59.87 -17.93 -7.85
CA VAL A 461 61.16 -17.89 -7.18
C VAL A 461 61.61 -19.30 -6.77
N GLU A 462 60.73 -20.13 -6.22
CA GLU A 462 61.06 -21.53 -5.89
C GLU A 462 61.45 -22.34 -7.15
N MET A 463 60.75 -22.14 -8.28
CA MET A 463 61.14 -22.77 -9.54
C MET A 463 62.50 -22.31 -10.06
N LEU A 464 62.81 -21.01 -9.93
CA LEU A 464 64.11 -20.46 -10.33
C LEU A 464 65.25 -20.99 -9.46
N VAL A 465 65.05 -21.06 -8.14
CA VAL A 465 66.05 -21.63 -7.20
C VAL A 465 66.33 -23.09 -7.58
N LYS A 466 65.28 -23.87 -7.82
CA LYS A 466 65.42 -25.27 -8.23
C LYS A 466 66.17 -25.43 -9.55
N ARG A 467 65.89 -24.56 -10.54
CA ARG A 467 66.61 -24.53 -11.83
C ARG A 467 68.10 -24.19 -11.66
N ILE A 468 68.43 -23.30 -10.72
CA ILE A 468 69.82 -22.92 -10.41
C ILE A 468 70.55 -24.07 -9.72
N GLU A 469 69.90 -24.79 -8.81
CA GLU A 469 70.45 -25.98 -8.17
C GLU A 469 70.73 -27.10 -9.19
N ASP A 470 69.78 -27.34 -10.11
CA ASP A 470 69.92 -28.32 -11.20
C ASP A 470 71.11 -27.96 -12.12
N LEU A 471 71.25 -26.68 -12.49
CA LEU A 471 72.38 -26.19 -13.29
C LEU A 471 73.72 -26.28 -12.53
N GLY A 472 73.72 -26.02 -11.21
CA GLY A 472 74.88 -26.19 -10.35
C GLY A 472 75.35 -27.66 -10.30
N ALA A 473 74.41 -28.60 -10.27
CA ALA A 473 74.68 -30.04 -10.31
C ALA A 473 75.25 -30.48 -11.68
N GLU A 474 74.74 -29.94 -12.80
CA GLU A 474 75.28 -30.22 -14.14
C GLU A 474 76.73 -29.72 -14.32
N VAL A 475 77.05 -28.55 -13.76
CA VAL A 475 78.42 -27.99 -13.81
C VAL A 475 79.38 -28.79 -12.94
N ALA A 476 78.95 -29.25 -11.77
CA ALA A 476 79.74 -30.13 -10.90
C ALA A 476 79.97 -31.53 -11.52
N GLY A 477 79.03 -32.02 -12.33
CA GLY A 477 79.15 -33.29 -13.06
C GLY A 477 80.16 -33.25 -14.21
N LYS A 478 80.31 -32.11 -14.90
CA LYS A 478 81.28 -31.93 -16.00
C LYS A 478 82.73 -31.70 -15.56
N GLY A 479 82.97 -31.43 -14.27
CA GLY A 479 84.31 -31.25 -13.70
C GLY A 479 85.03 -32.55 -13.30
N LYS A 480 84.39 -33.72 -13.45
CA LYS A 480 84.93 -35.04 -13.07
C LYS A 480 85.05 -36.04 -14.23
N ALA A 481 84.97 -35.58 -15.48
CA ALA A 481 85.20 -36.38 -16.67
C ALA A 481 86.61 -36.15 -17.24
#